data_AF-A0A135SCY2-F1
#
_entry.id   AF-A0A135SCY2-F1
#
_cell.length_a   1.000
_cell.length_b   1.000
_cell.length_c   1.000
_cell.angle_alpha   90.00
_cell.angle_beta   90.00
_cell.angle_gamma   90.00
#
_symmetry.space_group_name_H-M   'P 1'
#
loop_
_entity.id
_entity.type
_entity.pdbx_description
1 polymer ?
#
loop_
_entity_poly.entity_id
_entity_poly.type
_entity_poly.pdbx_seq_one_letter_code
_entity_poly.pdbx_strand_id
1 'polypeptide(L)'
;MSSAARTVALRRLEIIAFPPALILLIAHGIASERAFPALGLLPLAASALLGLFVLNRDAVAALGSPIQALSESNIFWADCLLAVFHLSFLIPSWILLTDPWHEPLIVLGTYCTVFMMFDLVSKTGFFSSTVSEYTPLSDGNEPEMAARDLEEGNAANRL
;
A
#
# COMPACT_ATOMS: atom_id res chain seq x y z
N MET A 1 3.28 11.84 -12.93
CA MET A 1 2.36 10.68 -13.06
C MET A 1 1.05 11.03 -12.35
N SER A 2 -0.09 10.74 -12.95
CA SER A 2 -1.39 10.84 -12.27
C SER A 2 -1.50 9.80 -11.14
N SER A 3 -2.35 10.05 -10.15
CA SER A 3 -2.64 9.15 -9.02
C SER A 3 -3.03 7.74 -9.50
N ALA A 4 -3.87 7.66 -10.54
CA ALA A 4 -4.29 6.41 -11.17
C ALA A 4 -3.12 5.64 -11.83
N ALA A 5 -2.23 6.31 -12.56
CA ALA A 5 -1.08 5.67 -13.19
C ALA A 5 -0.09 5.10 -12.16
N ARG A 6 0.06 5.78 -11.01
CA ARG A 6 0.89 5.31 -9.89
C ARG A 6 0.28 4.06 -9.25
N THR A 7 -1.03 4.07 -9.03
CA THR A 7 -1.76 2.91 -8.51
C THR A 7 -1.56 1.67 -9.36
N VAL A 8 -1.74 1.80 -10.68
CA VAL A 8 -1.53 0.69 -11.63
C VAL A 8 -0.08 0.19 -11.61
N ALA A 9 0.89 1.10 -11.56
CA ALA A 9 2.30 0.74 -11.49
C ALA A 9 2.64 -0.04 -10.21
N LEU A 10 2.18 0.43 -9.04
CA LEU A 10 2.40 -0.24 -7.77
C LEU A 10 1.80 -1.66 -7.76
N ARG A 11 0.55 -1.84 -8.23
CA ARG A 11 -0.06 -3.17 -8.33
C ARG A 11 0.72 -4.13 -9.22
N ARG A 12 1.25 -3.65 -10.34
CA ARG A 12 2.06 -4.47 -11.25
C ARG A 12 3.38 -4.88 -10.59
N LEU A 13 4.00 -3.97 -9.83
CA LEU A 13 5.22 -4.29 -9.11
C LEU A 13 4.98 -5.33 -8.02
N GLU A 14 3.87 -5.25 -7.27
CA GLU A 14 3.47 -6.27 -6.28
C GLU A 14 3.36 -7.67 -6.93
N ILE A 15 2.71 -7.75 -8.09
CA ILE A 15 2.56 -9.01 -8.86
C ILE A 15 3.92 -9.54 -9.35
N ILE A 16 4.79 -8.66 -9.87
CA ILE A 16 6.11 -9.05 -10.40
C ILE A 16 7.09 -9.43 -9.29
N ALA A 17 6.96 -8.82 -8.11
CA ALA A 17 7.77 -9.13 -6.94
C ALA A 17 7.43 -10.49 -6.31
N PHE A 18 6.23 -11.02 -6.54
CA PHE A 18 5.78 -12.27 -5.94
C PHE A 18 6.58 -13.52 -6.38
N PRO A 19 6.81 -13.80 -7.68
CA PRO A 19 7.58 -14.97 -8.11
C PRO A 19 8.99 -15.12 -7.50
N PRO A 20 9.85 -14.08 -7.49
CA PRO A 20 11.15 -14.20 -6.84
C PRO A 20 11.03 -14.36 -5.32
N ALA A 21 10.06 -13.68 -4.68
CA ALA A 21 9.80 -13.85 -3.26
C ALA A 21 9.35 -15.29 -2.93
N LEU A 22 8.51 -15.89 -3.77
CA LEU A 22 8.06 -17.29 -3.65
C LEU A 22 9.22 -18.25 -3.56
N ILE A 23 10.15 -18.16 -4.50
CA ILE A 23 11.32 -19.04 -4.56
C ILE A 23 12.18 -18.87 -3.31
N LEU A 24 12.48 -17.63 -2.92
CA LEU A 24 13.39 -17.34 -1.81
C LEU A 24 12.79 -17.72 -0.45
N LEU A 25 11.52 -17.42 -0.21
CA LEU A 25 10.85 -17.73 1.07
C LEU A 25 10.65 -19.25 1.25
N ILE A 26 10.33 -19.98 0.17
CA ILE A 26 10.29 -21.46 0.22
C ILE A 26 11.68 -22.02 0.48
N ALA A 27 12.70 -21.57 -0.27
CA ALA A 27 14.07 -22.02 -0.07
C ALA A 27 14.56 -21.77 1.35
N HIS A 28 14.23 -20.61 1.92
CA HIS A 28 14.56 -20.29 3.31
C HIS A 28 13.82 -21.20 4.30
N GLY A 29 12.51 -21.40 4.16
CA GLY A 29 11.74 -22.26 5.06
C GLY A 29 12.21 -23.72 5.06
N ILE A 30 12.61 -24.24 3.90
CA ILE A 30 13.21 -25.58 3.78
C ILE A 30 14.59 -25.60 4.46
N ALA A 31 15.43 -24.61 4.21
CA ALA A 31 16.80 -24.59 4.73
C ALA A 31 16.89 -24.29 6.24
N SER A 32 15.92 -23.56 6.80
CA SER A 32 15.88 -23.21 8.22
C SER A 32 15.05 -24.16 9.07
N GLU A 33 14.30 -25.08 8.46
CA GLU A 33 13.30 -25.95 9.11
C GLU A 33 12.29 -25.16 9.98
N ARG A 34 12.11 -23.87 9.69
CA ARG A 34 11.26 -22.94 10.44
C ARG A 34 10.19 -22.34 9.53
N ALA A 35 9.02 -22.12 10.11
CA ALA A 35 7.89 -21.52 9.40
C ALA A 35 8.13 -20.03 9.08
N PHE A 36 8.87 -19.31 9.93
CA PHE A 36 9.30 -17.94 9.66
C PHE A 36 10.71 -17.93 9.09
N PRO A 37 11.02 -17.02 8.15
CA PRO A 37 10.19 -16.04 7.44
C PRO A 37 9.22 -16.58 6.37
N ALA A 38 9.23 -17.88 6.03
CA ALA A 38 8.48 -18.44 4.90
C ALA A 38 6.96 -18.12 4.92
N LEU A 39 6.35 -18.02 6.11
CA LEU A 39 4.95 -17.61 6.29
C LEU A 39 4.64 -16.20 5.74
N GLY A 40 5.65 -15.36 5.53
CA GLY A 40 5.55 -14.09 4.80
C GLY A 40 5.03 -14.22 3.37
N LEU A 41 4.96 -15.45 2.83
CA LEU A 41 4.29 -15.74 1.56
C LEU A 41 2.79 -15.49 1.60
N LEU A 42 2.14 -15.68 2.74
CA LEU A 42 0.70 -15.46 2.86
C LEU A 42 0.32 -13.98 2.59
N PRO A 43 0.91 -12.99 3.28
CA PRO A 43 0.62 -11.59 2.99
C PRO A 43 1.04 -11.17 1.57
N LEU A 44 2.15 -11.71 1.04
CA LEU A 44 2.61 -11.45 -0.33
C LEU A 44 1.66 -12.02 -1.40
N ALA A 45 1.18 -13.26 -1.22
CA ALA A 45 0.24 -13.88 -2.14
C ALA A 45 -1.10 -13.14 -2.15
N ALA A 46 -1.60 -12.77 -0.97
CA ALA A 46 -2.80 -11.94 -0.85
C ALA A 46 -2.61 -10.57 -1.54
N SER A 47 -1.41 -9.97 -1.49
CA SER A 47 -1.11 -8.72 -2.19
C SER A 47 -1.15 -8.88 -3.70
N ALA A 48 -0.48 -9.90 -4.23
CA ALA A 48 -0.47 -10.19 -5.67
C ALA A 48 -1.88 -10.49 -6.20
N LEU A 49 -2.70 -11.23 -5.44
CA LEU A 49 -4.08 -11.52 -5.80
C LEU A 49 -4.94 -10.26 -5.79
N LEU A 50 -4.83 -9.41 -4.75
CA LEU A 50 -5.52 -8.12 -4.70
C LEU A 50 -5.12 -7.22 -5.87
N GLY A 51 -3.81 -7.14 -6.18
CA GLY A 51 -3.31 -6.38 -7.32
C GLY A 51 -3.85 -6.91 -8.65
N LEU A 52 -3.88 -8.22 -8.84
CA LEU A 52 -4.44 -8.85 -10.05
C LEU A 52 -5.93 -8.52 -10.20
N PHE A 53 -6.66 -8.57 -9.09
CA PHE A 53 -8.09 -8.31 -9.06
C PHE A 53 -8.44 -6.84 -9.35
N VAL A 54 -7.68 -5.91 -8.76
CA VAL A 54 -7.84 -4.47 -9.02
C VAL A 54 -7.51 -4.13 -10.47
N LEU A 55 -6.46 -4.72 -11.05
CA LEU A 55 -6.06 -4.47 -12.44
C LEU A 55 -7.03 -5.07 -13.48
N ASN A 56 -7.69 -6.19 -13.14
CA ASN A 56 -8.63 -6.87 -14.05
C ASN A 56 -10.09 -6.63 -13.68
N ARG A 57 -10.39 -5.60 -12.87
CA ARG A 57 -11.74 -5.36 -12.35
C ARG A 57 -12.81 -5.30 -13.45
N ASP A 58 -12.49 -4.68 -14.59
CA ASP A 58 -13.43 -4.48 -15.70
C ASP A 58 -13.67 -5.80 -16.45
N ALA A 59 -12.63 -6.63 -16.60
CA ALA A 59 -12.73 -7.97 -17.17
C ALA A 59 -13.49 -8.94 -16.26
N VAL A 60 -13.30 -8.82 -14.93
CA VAL A 60 -14.01 -9.63 -13.94
C VAL A 60 -15.48 -9.20 -13.81
N ALA A 61 -15.76 -7.91 -13.92
CA ALA A 61 -17.13 -7.39 -14.00
C ALA A 61 -17.87 -7.87 -15.26
N ALA A 62 -17.17 -8.00 -16.38
CA ALA A 62 -17.73 -8.52 -17.63
C ALA A 62 -18.13 -10.01 -17.55
N LEU A 63 -17.58 -10.77 -16.61
CA LEU A 63 -17.94 -12.18 -16.36
C LEU A 63 -19.23 -12.34 -15.53
N GLY A 64 -20.00 -11.27 -15.31
CA GLY A 64 -21.26 -11.30 -14.53
C GLY A 64 -21.03 -11.44 -13.03
N SER A 65 -19.80 -11.20 -12.57
CA SER A 65 -19.46 -11.30 -11.16
C SER A 65 -20.01 -10.11 -10.36
N PRO A 66 -20.58 -10.32 -9.16
CA PRO A 66 -21.06 -9.24 -8.26
C PRO A 66 -19.95 -8.31 -7.75
N ILE A 67 -18.72 -8.52 -8.22
CA ILE A 67 -17.49 -7.79 -7.90
C ILE A 67 -17.50 -6.32 -8.39
N GLN A 68 -18.52 -5.90 -9.14
CA GLN A 68 -18.78 -4.48 -9.44
C GLN A 68 -18.83 -3.58 -8.18
N ALA A 69 -19.00 -4.15 -6.99
CA ALA A 69 -19.05 -3.45 -5.70
C ALA A 69 -17.69 -3.29 -4.97
N LEU A 70 -16.54 -3.48 -5.62
CA LEU A 70 -15.26 -3.03 -5.05
C LEU A 70 -15.20 -1.49 -5.05
N SER A 71 -15.81 -0.88 -4.05
CA SER A 71 -15.63 0.54 -3.75
C SER A 71 -14.15 0.84 -3.51
N GLU A 72 -13.72 2.05 -3.85
CA GLU A 72 -12.39 2.57 -3.49
C GLU A 72 -12.13 2.43 -1.98
N SER A 73 -13.16 2.55 -1.15
CA SER A 73 -13.08 2.33 0.29
C SER A 73 -12.72 0.88 0.65
N ASN A 74 -13.25 -0.11 -0.08
CA ASN A 74 -12.93 -1.52 0.16
C ASN A 74 -11.47 -1.83 -0.20
N ILE A 75 -10.97 -1.24 -1.28
CA ILE A 75 -9.56 -1.39 -1.70
C ILE A 75 -8.65 -0.77 -0.65
N PHE A 76 -8.99 0.41 -0.14
CA PHE A 76 -8.25 1.07 0.94
C PHE A 76 -8.19 0.20 2.21
N TRP A 77 -9.33 -0.33 2.67
CA TRP A 77 -9.37 -1.20 3.83
C TRP A 77 -8.63 -2.51 3.61
N ALA A 78 -8.69 -3.07 2.40
CA ALA A 78 -7.94 -4.27 2.04
C ALA A 78 -6.42 -4.01 2.11
N ASP A 79 -5.93 -2.90 1.55
CA ASP A 79 -4.51 -2.51 1.66
C ASP A 79 -4.10 -2.26 3.11
N CYS A 80 -5.01 -1.71 3.93
CA CYS A 80 -4.76 -1.46 5.35
C CYS A 80 -4.60 -2.75 6.15
N LEU A 81 -5.56 -3.66 6.02
CA LEU A 81 -5.47 -4.98 6.62
C LEU A 81 -4.21 -5.71 6.15
N LEU A 82 -3.87 -5.58 4.86
CA LEU A 82 -2.69 -6.23 4.31
C LEU A 82 -1.38 -5.63 4.82
N ALA A 83 -1.32 -4.32 5.06
CA ALA A 83 -0.16 -3.68 5.67
C ALA A 83 0.04 -4.15 7.13
N VAL A 84 -1.03 -4.22 7.91
CA VAL A 84 -0.99 -4.77 9.28
C VAL A 84 -0.59 -6.25 9.24
N PHE A 85 -1.12 -7.01 8.28
CA PHE A 85 -0.79 -8.41 8.08
C PHE A 85 0.71 -8.56 7.77
N HIS A 86 1.27 -7.80 6.83
CA HIS A 86 2.71 -7.79 6.56
C HIS A 86 3.54 -7.46 7.82
N LEU A 87 3.17 -6.43 8.58
CA LEU A 87 3.84 -6.08 9.84
C LEU A 87 3.84 -7.24 10.84
N SER A 88 2.72 -7.95 10.97
CA SER A 88 2.58 -9.08 11.89
C SER A 88 3.49 -10.26 11.55
N PHE A 89 3.91 -10.42 10.30
CA PHE A 89 4.88 -11.46 9.89
C PHE A 89 6.31 -10.93 9.82
N LEU A 90 6.50 -9.65 9.50
CA LEU A 90 7.81 -9.01 9.39
C LEU A 90 8.51 -8.90 10.75
N ILE A 91 7.79 -8.45 11.79
CA ILE A 91 8.36 -8.25 13.13
C ILE A 91 8.86 -9.58 13.72
N PRO A 92 8.06 -10.67 13.78
CA PRO A 92 8.56 -11.96 14.23
C PRO A 92 9.70 -12.50 13.38
N SER A 93 9.67 -12.27 12.06
CA SER A 93 10.76 -12.70 11.17
C SER A 93 12.10 -12.09 11.56
N TRP A 94 12.16 -10.80 11.91
CA TRP A 94 13.40 -10.17 12.40
C TRP A 94 13.81 -10.66 13.78
N ILE A 95 12.86 -10.82 14.70
CA ILE A 95 13.16 -11.32 16.05
C ILE A 95 13.83 -12.70 15.95
N LEU A 96 13.27 -13.59 15.13
CA LEU A 96 13.74 -14.97 14.95
C LEU A 96 15.02 -15.07 14.11
N LEU A 97 15.41 -14.00 13.39
CA LEU A 97 16.64 -13.95 12.58
C LEU A 97 17.91 -13.66 13.40
N THR A 98 17.77 -13.34 14.69
CA THR A 98 18.88 -12.86 15.54
C THR A 98 19.83 -13.98 16.01
N ASP A 99 19.61 -15.22 15.56
CA ASP A 99 20.37 -16.38 16.03
C ASP A 99 21.73 -16.51 15.28
N PRO A 100 22.87 -16.25 15.94
CA PRO A 100 24.15 -15.98 15.26
C PRO A 100 24.81 -17.21 14.62
N TRP A 101 24.32 -18.41 14.88
CA TRP A 101 25.00 -19.66 14.53
C TRP A 101 24.86 -20.07 13.05
N HIS A 102 24.05 -19.36 12.26
CA HIS A 102 23.80 -19.69 10.86
C HIS A 102 23.88 -18.47 9.94
N GLU A 103 25.08 -17.90 9.80
CA GLU A 103 25.38 -16.76 8.91
C GLU A 103 24.72 -16.83 7.51
N PRO A 104 24.77 -17.94 6.74
CA PRO A 104 24.13 -17.99 5.42
C PRO A 104 22.60 -17.91 5.49
N LEU A 105 21.98 -18.43 6.56
CA LEU A 105 20.54 -18.33 6.77
C LEU A 105 20.12 -16.92 7.15
N ILE A 106 20.94 -16.19 7.91
CA ILE A 106 20.69 -14.77 8.23
C ILE A 106 20.66 -13.94 6.93
N VAL A 107 21.63 -14.15 6.04
CA VAL A 107 21.68 -13.45 4.74
C VAL A 107 20.44 -13.78 3.91
N LEU A 108 20.11 -15.07 3.76
CA LEU A 108 18.92 -15.49 3.00
C LEU A 108 17.62 -14.95 3.59
N GLY A 109 17.48 -14.98 4.91
CA GLY A 109 16.31 -14.45 5.62
C GLY A 109 16.19 -12.94 5.50
N THR A 110 17.31 -12.22 5.48
CA THR A 110 17.33 -10.77 5.26
C THR A 110 16.78 -10.45 3.87
N TYR A 111 17.26 -11.13 2.82
CA TYR A 111 16.72 -10.96 1.46
C TYR A 111 15.23 -11.32 1.37
N CYS A 112 14.75 -12.32 2.12
CA CYS A 112 13.31 -12.63 2.19
C CYS A 112 12.51 -11.47 2.78
N THR A 113 13.02 -10.82 3.83
CA THR A 113 12.33 -9.68 4.46
C THR A 113 12.30 -8.42 3.58
N VAL A 114 13.22 -8.28 2.61
CA VAL A 114 13.21 -7.17 1.63
C VAL A 114 11.93 -7.21 0.78
N PHE A 115 11.47 -8.39 0.35
CA PHE A 115 10.22 -8.49 -0.42
C PHE A 115 9.00 -8.13 0.43
N MET A 116 8.97 -8.54 1.71
CA MET A 116 7.92 -8.15 2.64
C MET A 116 7.93 -6.65 2.94
N MET A 117 9.11 -6.05 3.11
CA MET A 117 9.27 -4.60 3.25
C MET A 117 8.80 -3.86 2.00
N PHE A 118 9.15 -4.35 0.81
CA PHE A 118 8.76 -3.74 -0.46
C PHE A 118 7.24 -3.67 -0.62
N ASP A 119 6.54 -4.76 -0.31
CA ASP A 119 5.07 -4.78 -0.38
C ASP A 119 4.44 -3.87 0.69
N LEU A 120 4.97 -3.90 1.92
CA LEU A 120 4.54 -2.99 2.99
C LEU A 120 4.71 -1.52 2.60
N VAL A 121 5.83 -1.16 1.98
CA VAL A 121 6.10 0.20 1.49
C VAL A 121 5.11 0.58 0.40
N SER A 122 4.82 -0.34 -0.53
CA SER A 122 3.83 -0.12 -1.59
C SER A 122 2.46 0.23 -0.99
N LYS A 123 2.02 -0.48 0.06
CA LYS A 123 0.79 -0.14 0.80
C LYS A 123 0.86 1.23 1.48
N THR A 124 1.94 1.55 2.19
CA THR A 124 2.11 2.89 2.80
C THR A 124 2.14 4.02 1.78
N GLY A 125 2.66 3.77 0.57
CA GLY A 125 2.61 4.71 -0.54
C GLY A 125 1.19 5.02 -1.00
N PHE A 126 0.31 4.00 -1.02
CA PHE A 126 -1.12 4.19 -1.25
C PHE A 126 -1.74 5.09 -0.19
N PHE A 127 -1.51 4.78 1.09
CA PHE A 127 -2.01 5.58 2.20
C PHE A 127 -1.64 7.06 2.10
N SER A 128 -0.35 7.35 1.87
CA SER A 128 0.13 8.72 1.77
C SER A 128 -0.48 9.45 0.57
N SER A 129 -0.71 8.76 -0.54
CA SER A 129 -1.35 9.37 -1.71
C SER A 129 -2.84 9.65 -1.49
N THR A 130 -3.57 8.73 -0.87
CA THR A 130 -5.00 8.91 -0.58
C THR A 130 -5.22 10.02 0.44
N VAL A 131 -4.44 10.07 1.53
CA VAL A 131 -4.57 11.12 2.54
C VAL A 131 -4.21 12.50 1.98
N SER A 132 -3.16 12.60 1.14
CA SER A 132 -2.80 13.88 0.51
C SER A 132 -3.87 14.44 -0.42
N GLU A 133 -4.74 13.60 -0.97
CA GLU A 133 -5.86 14.02 -1.82
C GLU A 133 -7.05 14.56 -1.00
N TYR A 134 -7.13 14.20 0.29
CA TYR A 134 -8.15 14.67 1.23
C TYR A 134 -7.71 15.85 2.11
N THR A 135 -6.46 16.30 2.06
CA THR A 135 -6.06 17.57 2.67
C THR A 135 -6.55 18.68 1.75
N PRO A 136 -7.67 19.37 2.06
CA PRO A 136 -8.03 20.53 1.27
C PRO A 136 -6.91 21.56 1.49
N LEU A 137 -6.52 22.24 0.43
CA LEU A 137 -5.66 23.42 0.50
C LEU A 137 -6.33 24.48 1.39
N SER A 138 -6.20 24.33 2.70
CA SER A 138 -6.30 25.42 3.66
C SER A 138 -5.00 26.21 3.48
N ASP A 139 -4.96 27.06 2.46
CA ASP A 139 -4.16 28.29 2.48
C ASP A 139 -4.44 29.12 1.22
N GLY A 140 -5.10 30.26 1.42
CA GLY A 140 -4.51 31.50 0.92
C GLY A 140 -5.28 32.38 -0.04
N ASN A 141 -6.62 32.36 -0.10
CA ASN A 141 -7.34 33.35 -0.93
C ASN A 141 -8.55 34.05 -0.26
N GLU A 142 -8.47 34.28 1.06
CA GLU A 142 -9.39 35.19 1.76
C GLU A 142 -8.71 36.53 2.17
N PRO A 143 -8.36 37.39 1.20
CA PRO A 143 -8.42 38.83 1.48
C PRO A 143 -9.28 39.62 0.49
N GLU A 144 -9.77 39.02 -0.60
CA GLU A 144 -10.44 39.78 -1.66
C GLU A 144 -11.96 39.97 -1.43
N MET A 145 -12.63 39.03 -0.75
CA MET A 145 -14.04 39.21 -0.36
C MET A 145 -14.21 40.20 0.81
N ALA A 146 -13.29 40.21 1.78
CA ALA A 146 -13.35 41.14 2.91
C ALA A 146 -13.10 42.60 2.49
N ALA A 147 -12.33 42.83 1.41
CA ALA A 147 -12.09 44.17 0.88
C ALA A 147 -13.29 44.74 0.10
N ARG A 148 -14.05 43.90 -0.63
CA ARG A 148 -15.25 44.34 -1.35
C ARG A 148 -16.39 44.75 -0.43
N ASP A 149 -16.60 44.04 0.67
CA ASP A 149 -17.68 44.38 1.63
C ASP A 149 -17.38 45.68 2.41
N LEU A 150 -16.11 46.01 2.59
CA LEU A 150 -15.68 47.27 3.23
C LEU A 150 -15.84 48.49 2.32
N GLU A 151 -15.70 48.35 1.00
CA GLU A 151 -15.96 49.45 0.05
C GLU A 151 -17.46 49.70 -0.14
N GLU A 152 -18.31 48.67 -0.18
CA GLU A 152 -19.75 48.83 -0.33
C GLU A 152 -20.42 49.43 0.92
N GLY A 153 -19.92 49.12 2.13
CA GLY A 153 -20.42 49.70 3.38
C GLY A 153 -20.06 51.19 3.58
N ASN A 154 -19.00 51.68 2.95
CA ASN A 154 -18.54 53.06 3.11
C ASN A 154 -19.20 54.03 2.09
N ALA A 155 -19.72 53.51 0.98
CA ALA A 155 -20.49 54.28 0.00
C ALA A 155 -21.91 54.61 0.49
N ALA A 156 -22.49 53.77 1.36
CA ALA A 156 -23.84 53.96 1.89
C ALA A 156 -23.94 55.05 2.99
N ASN A 157 -22.81 55.48 3.57
CA ASN A 157 -22.76 56.47 4.66
C ASN A 157 -22.41 57.91 4.19
N ARG A 158 -22.46 58.20 2.87
CA ARG A 158 -22.12 59.53 2.31
C ARG A 158 -23.25 60.21 1.52
N LEU A 159 -24.52 59.92 1.86
CA LEU A 159 -25.69 60.70 1.43
C LEU A 159 -26.46 61.17 2.67
#